data_AF-A0A521P261-F1
#
_entry.id   AF-A0A521P261-F1
#
_cell.length_a   1.000
_cell.length_b   1.000
_cell.length_c   1.000
_cell.angle_alpha   90.00
_cell.angle_beta   90.00
_cell.angle_gamma   90.00
#
_symmetry.space_group_name_H-M   'P 1'
#
loop_
_entity.id
_entity.type
_entity.pdbx_description
1 polymer ?
#
loop_
_entity_poly.entity_id
_entity_poly.type
_entity_poly.pdbx_seq_one_letter_code
_entity_poly.pdbx_strand_id
1 'polypeptide(L)'
;MLDLHAPLVPGTSAAGFEIGQSLSSVESLLHGASRKDHVPGFHLVAALAENKGALVLRNFGDPGETAIFFGSDVVRLVFSPGGVLRCIYVFEGYLGAYEGVRVGDMLSLLSPTMELDFDGGDEMYYRLDGEGEYIPGIAIVAVEADVSQHASTPVVGYCVHDWTIFRTQT
;
A
#
# COMPACT_ATOMS: atom_id res chain seq x y z
N MET A 1 13.52 -6.78 -5.19
CA MET A 1 13.11 -8.13 -5.61
C MET A 1 11.61 -8.19 -5.39
N LEU A 2 10.80 -8.63 -6.35
CA LEU A 2 9.35 -8.74 -6.14
C LEU A 2 9.04 -10.13 -5.60
N ASP A 3 8.50 -10.22 -4.40
CA ASP A 3 8.08 -11.48 -3.75
C ASP A 3 6.63 -11.38 -3.27
N LEU A 4 5.72 -12.00 -4.01
CA LEU A 4 4.28 -11.97 -3.68
C LEU A 4 3.90 -12.80 -2.45
N HIS A 5 4.83 -13.60 -1.90
CA HIS A 5 4.61 -14.42 -0.71
C HIS A 5 5.21 -13.82 0.56
N ALA A 6 5.94 -12.72 0.44
CA ALA A 6 6.57 -12.08 1.58
C ALA A 6 5.52 -11.75 2.67
N PRO A 7 5.86 -11.88 3.96
CA PRO A 7 4.97 -11.44 5.03
C PRO A 7 4.80 -9.92 4.98
N LEU A 8 3.67 -9.45 5.53
CA LEU A 8 3.44 -8.02 5.78
C LEU A 8 3.99 -7.69 7.16
N VAL A 9 5.05 -6.87 7.23
CA VAL A 9 5.68 -6.45 8.48
C VAL A 9 5.41 -4.96 8.70
N PRO A 10 4.56 -4.59 9.68
CA PRO A 10 4.20 -3.21 9.94
C PRO A 10 5.41 -2.28 10.06
N GLY A 11 5.34 -1.14 9.38
CA GLY A 11 6.36 -0.09 9.36
C GLY A 11 7.67 -0.48 8.67
N THR A 12 7.79 -1.72 8.19
CA THR A 12 9.08 -2.29 7.82
C THR A 12 9.10 -2.75 6.37
N SER A 13 8.27 -3.72 5.99
CA SER A 13 8.41 -4.38 4.69
C SER A 13 7.18 -5.11 4.20
N ALA A 14 7.08 -5.24 2.87
CA ALA A 14 6.10 -6.01 2.14
C ALA A 14 6.60 -6.29 0.72
N ALA A 15 6.13 -7.37 0.10
CA ALA A 15 6.41 -7.72 -1.29
C ALA A 15 7.91 -7.84 -1.69
N GLY A 16 8.81 -8.06 -0.73
CA GLY A 16 10.27 -8.07 -0.95
C GLY A 16 10.92 -6.67 -0.97
N PHE A 17 10.20 -5.65 -0.50
CA PHE A 17 10.62 -4.25 -0.42
C PHE A 17 10.59 -3.77 1.04
N GLU A 18 11.47 -2.84 1.38
CA GLU A 18 11.61 -2.27 2.73
C GLU A 18 11.36 -0.76 2.72
N ILE A 19 10.60 -0.29 3.69
CA ILE A 19 10.36 1.13 3.95
C ILE A 19 11.70 1.84 4.18
N GLY A 20 11.85 3.04 3.63
CA GLY A 20 13.10 3.80 3.70
C GLY A 20 14.11 3.49 2.59
N GLN A 21 13.93 2.44 1.79
CA GLN A 21 14.86 2.17 0.69
C GLN A 21 14.77 3.24 -0.42
N SER A 22 15.89 3.47 -1.11
CA SER A 22 15.96 4.45 -2.19
C SER A 22 15.33 3.94 -3.49
N LEU A 23 14.71 4.80 -4.28
CA LEU A 23 14.24 4.52 -5.63
C LEU A 23 15.35 3.91 -6.51
N SER A 24 16.59 4.37 -6.34
CA SER A 24 17.76 3.84 -7.07
C SER A 24 18.01 2.34 -6.80
N SER A 25 17.64 1.84 -5.62
CA SER A 25 17.81 0.43 -5.25
C SER A 25 16.89 -0.52 -6.03
N VAL A 26 15.78 0.01 -6.58
CA VAL A 26 14.80 -0.78 -7.32
C VAL A 26 14.87 -0.56 -8.84
N GLU A 27 15.75 0.34 -9.32
CA GLU A 27 15.86 0.68 -10.75
C GLU A 27 16.15 -0.53 -11.65
N SER A 28 16.94 -1.48 -11.17
CA SER A 28 17.27 -2.71 -11.91
C SER A 28 16.02 -3.54 -12.25
N LEU A 29 14.95 -3.43 -11.44
CA LEU A 29 13.67 -4.10 -11.66
C LEU A 29 12.79 -3.37 -12.68
N LEU A 30 13.13 -2.13 -13.02
CA LEU A 30 12.35 -1.25 -13.90
C LEU A 30 12.83 -1.28 -15.36
N HIS A 31 13.64 -2.27 -15.72
CA HIS A 31 14.07 -2.44 -17.11
C HIS A 31 12.85 -2.75 -18.00
N GLY A 32 12.58 -1.87 -18.96
CA GLY A 32 11.41 -1.96 -19.84
C GLY A 32 10.09 -1.48 -19.21
N ALA A 33 10.13 -0.88 -18.02
CA ALA A 33 8.94 -0.28 -17.40
C ALA A 33 8.37 0.87 -18.23
N SER A 34 7.04 0.97 -18.29
CA SER A 34 6.37 2.15 -18.83
C SER A 34 6.57 3.31 -17.86
N ARG A 35 6.94 4.48 -18.37
CA ARG A 35 7.13 5.69 -17.55
C ARG A 35 6.17 6.77 -18.01
N LYS A 36 5.35 7.29 -17.10
CA LYS A 36 4.36 8.34 -17.38
C LYS A 36 4.42 9.41 -16.28
N ASP A 37 3.91 10.59 -16.59
CA ASP A 37 3.67 11.65 -15.63
C ASP A 37 2.15 11.71 -15.36
N HIS A 38 1.77 11.81 -14.09
CA HIS A 38 0.38 12.02 -13.70
C HIS A 38 0.02 13.49 -13.93
N VAL A 39 -0.97 13.71 -14.77
CA VAL A 39 -1.44 15.03 -15.22
C VAL A 39 -2.97 15.07 -15.22
N PRO A 40 -3.60 16.25 -15.21
CA PRO A 40 -5.07 16.34 -15.30
C PRO A 40 -5.62 15.55 -16.49
N GLY A 41 -6.62 14.69 -16.24
CA GLY A 41 -7.21 13.81 -17.24
C GLY A 41 -6.46 12.48 -17.46
N PHE A 42 -5.42 12.18 -16.67
CA PHE A 42 -4.77 10.88 -16.73
C PHE A 42 -5.71 9.75 -16.27
N HIS A 43 -5.86 8.72 -17.10
CA HIS A 43 -6.70 7.56 -16.80
C HIS A 43 -5.87 6.41 -16.24
N LEU A 44 -5.69 6.37 -14.91
CA LEU A 44 -4.87 5.36 -14.25
C LEU A 44 -5.32 3.93 -14.56
N VAL A 45 -6.63 3.65 -14.49
CA VAL A 45 -7.19 2.31 -14.76
C VAL A 45 -6.82 1.82 -16.16
N ALA A 46 -6.92 2.68 -17.19
CA ALA A 46 -6.55 2.32 -18.54
C ALA A 46 -5.03 2.07 -18.66
N ALA A 47 -4.21 2.90 -18.02
CA ALA A 47 -2.76 2.73 -18.01
C ALA A 47 -2.33 1.41 -17.31
N LEU A 48 -3.02 1.00 -16.25
CA LEU A 48 -2.79 -0.26 -15.56
C LEU A 48 -3.25 -1.46 -16.39
N ALA A 49 -4.36 -1.35 -17.11
CA ALA A 49 -4.85 -2.42 -18.00
C ALA A 49 -3.88 -2.70 -19.16
N GLU A 50 -3.15 -1.68 -19.62
CA GLU A 50 -2.12 -1.81 -20.66
C GLU A 50 -0.75 -2.25 -20.10
N ASN A 51 -0.57 -2.25 -18.77
CA ASN A 51 0.71 -2.54 -18.14
C ASN A 51 1.04 -4.04 -18.22
N LYS A 52 2.12 -4.38 -18.92
CA LYS A 52 2.62 -5.77 -19.06
C LYS A 52 3.77 -6.11 -18.10
N GLY A 53 4.12 -5.20 -17.20
CA GLY A 53 5.21 -5.37 -16.25
C GLY A 53 5.12 -4.34 -15.13
N ALA A 54 5.96 -3.31 -15.20
CA ALA A 54 5.93 -2.19 -14.27
C ALA A 54 5.50 -0.89 -14.96
N LEU A 55 4.67 -0.11 -14.27
CA LEU A 55 4.34 1.27 -14.61
C LEU A 55 4.94 2.18 -13.54
N VAL A 56 5.80 3.10 -13.96
CA VAL A 56 6.34 4.19 -13.11
C VAL A 56 5.55 5.45 -13.43
N LEU A 57 4.94 6.05 -12.41
CA LEU A 57 4.10 7.23 -12.53
C LEU A 57 4.64 8.32 -11.59
N ARG A 58 5.09 9.44 -12.17
CA ARG A 58 5.56 10.60 -11.39
C ARG A 58 4.42 11.58 -11.10
N ASN A 59 4.58 12.40 -10.06
CA ASN A 59 3.60 13.37 -9.56
C ASN A 59 2.25 12.72 -9.20
N PHE A 60 2.32 11.49 -8.69
CA PHE A 60 1.15 10.78 -8.18
C PHE A 60 0.88 11.24 -6.76
N GLY A 61 -0.27 11.85 -6.47
CA GLY A 61 -0.50 12.51 -5.18
C GLY A 61 0.22 13.85 -5.10
N ASP A 62 1.42 13.87 -4.50
CA ASP A 62 2.21 15.08 -4.28
C ASP A 62 3.18 15.39 -5.45
N PRO A 63 3.53 16.67 -5.69
CA PRO A 63 4.55 17.03 -6.67
C PRO A 63 5.89 16.34 -6.38
N GLY A 64 6.48 15.69 -7.38
CA GLY A 64 7.75 14.97 -7.27
C GLY A 64 7.65 13.55 -6.74
N GLU A 65 6.51 13.14 -6.19
CA GLU A 65 6.27 11.75 -5.79
C GLU A 65 6.38 10.79 -6.98
N THR A 66 6.89 9.59 -6.74
CA THR A 66 6.90 8.52 -7.74
C THR A 66 6.18 7.29 -7.21
N ALA A 67 5.13 6.87 -7.91
CA ALA A 67 4.49 5.57 -7.70
C ALA A 67 5.00 4.55 -8.72
N ILE A 68 5.23 3.31 -8.28
CA ILE A 68 5.58 2.18 -9.14
C ILE A 68 4.55 1.09 -8.93
N PHE A 69 3.87 0.71 -10.01
CA PHE A 69 2.84 -0.31 -10.04
C PHE A 69 3.41 -1.57 -10.70
N PHE A 70 3.35 -2.71 -10.01
CA PHE A 70 3.67 -4.02 -10.57
C PHE A 70 2.38 -4.77 -10.92
N GLY A 71 2.32 -5.30 -12.14
CA GLY A 71 1.10 -5.92 -12.67
C GLY A 71 -0.05 -4.91 -12.76
N SER A 72 -1.27 -5.40 -12.58
CA SER A 72 -2.49 -4.57 -12.50
C SER A 72 -2.70 -4.07 -11.07
N ASP A 73 -1.69 -3.40 -10.51
CA ASP A 73 -1.69 -2.86 -9.14
C ASP A 73 -1.67 -3.93 -8.03
N VAL A 74 -1.09 -5.10 -8.30
CA VAL A 74 -0.92 -6.15 -7.28
C VAL A 74 -0.01 -5.65 -6.15
N VAL A 75 1.05 -4.92 -6.52
CA VAL A 75 1.97 -4.24 -5.60
C VAL A 75 2.20 -2.83 -6.10
N ARG A 76 2.06 -1.85 -5.21
CA ARG A 76 2.35 -0.45 -5.47
C ARG A 76 3.36 0.08 -4.48
N LEU A 77 4.47 0.60 -4.99
CA LEU A 77 5.46 1.31 -4.21
C LEU A 77 5.24 2.80 -4.37
N VAL A 78 5.26 3.55 -3.27
CA VAL A 78 5.16 5.01 -3.32
C VAL A 78 6.40 5.61 -2.69
N PHE A 79 7.13 6.39 -3.48
CA PHE A 79 8.36 7.07 -3.08
C PHE A 79 8.10 8.55 -2.88
N SER A 80 8.65 9.12 -1.81
CA SER A 80 8.66 10.56 -1.59
C SER A 80 9.38 11.31 -2.73
N PRO A 81 9.25 12.64 -2.82
CA PRO A 81 10.01 13.44 -3.78
C PRO A 81 11.54 13.26 -3.70
N GLY A 82 12.05 12.92 -2.51
CA GLY A 82 13.46 12.56 -2.30
C GLY A 82 13.84 11.14 -2.75
N GLY A 83 12.90 10.38 -3.31
CA GLY A 83 13.11 9.01 -3.75
C GLY A 83 13.22 8.01 -2.62
N VAL A 84 12.56 8.24 -1.48
CA VAL A 84 12.55 7.32 -0.33
C VAL A 84 11.21 6.60 -0.27
N LEU A 85 11.21 5.26 -0.20
CA LEU A 85 9.99 4.46 -0.14
C LEU A 85 9.22 4.73 1.16
N ARG A 86 8.00 5.27 1.04
CA ARG A 86 7.15 5.68 2.17
C ARG A 86 5.93 4.77 2.38
N CYS A 87 5.41 4.18 1.30
CA CYS A 87 4.30 3.23 1.35
C CYS A 87 4.54 2.03 0.42
N ILE A 88 4.11 0.86 0.86
CA ILE A 88 4.00 -0.35 0.07
C ILE A 88 2.54 -0.82 0.15
N TYR A 89 1.80 -0.68 -0.93
CA TYR A 89 0.46 -1.24 -1.03
C TYR A 89 0.50 -2.61 -1.68
N VAL A 90 -0.36 -3.50 -1.20
CA VAL A 90 -0.61 -4.80 -1.82
C VAL A 90 -2.11 -5.02 -1.97
N PHE A 91 -2.52 -5.61 -3.08
CA PHE A 91 -3.92 -5.82 -3.45
C PHE A 91 -4.14 -7.24 -4.01
N GLU A 92 -5.26 -7.43 -4.73
CA GLU A 92 -5.63 -8.70 -5.35
C GLU A 92 -4.45 -9.29 -6.17
N GLY A 93 -4.14 -10.55 -5.88
CA GLY A 93 -2.98 -11.27 -6.45
C GLY A 93 -1.77 -11.36 -5.52
N TYR A 94 -1.73 -10.59 -4.42
CA TYR A 94 -0.74 -10.78 -3.36
C TYR A 94 -1.07 -12.01 -2.51
N LEU A 95 -0.07 -12.82 -2.17
CA LEU A 95 -0.23 -14.13 -1.52
C LEU A 95 0.33 -14.18 -0.08
N GLY A 96 1.02 -13.12 0.34
CA GLY A 96 1.42 -12.90 1.73
C GLY A 96 0.22 -12.58 2.64
N ALA A 97 0.48 -12.53 3.94
CA ALA A 97 -0.55 -12.29 4.95
C ALA A 97 -0.05 -11.33 6.04
N TYR A 98 -1.00 -10.66 6.70
CA TYR A 98 -0.80 -9.90 7.93
C TYR A 98 -1.57 -10.59 9.06
N GLU A 99 -0.90 -11.00 10.14
CA GLU A 99 -1.52 -11.77 11.24
C GLU A 99 -2.31 -13.00 10.75
N GLY A 100 -1.84 -13.63 9.66
CA GLY A 100 -2.50 -14.79 9.05
C GLY A 100 -3.68 -14.46 8.12
N VAL A 101 -4.08 -13.20 8.01
CA VAL A 101 -5.16 -12.71 7.14
C VAL A 101 -4.60 -12.22 5.80
N ARG A 102 -5.21 -12.64 4.71
CA ARG A 102 -4.81 -12.32 3.33
C ARG A 102 -5.77 -11.33 2.70
N VAL A 103 -5.35 -10.76 1.56
CA VAL A 103 -6.29 -10.07 0.68
C VAL A 103 -7.39 -11.04 0.24
N GLY A 104 -8.65 -10.61 0.35
CA GLY A 104 -9.86 -11.39 0.09
C GLY A 104 -10.46 -12.08 1.33
N ASP A 105 -9.71 -12.21 2.42
CA ASP A 105 -10.25 -12.70 3.69
C ASP A 105 -11.16 -11.66 4.35
N MET A 106 -12.00 -12.09 5.30
CA MET A 106 -12.91 -11.20 6.01
C MET A 106 -12.19 -10.37 7.06
N LEU A 107 -12.53 -9.09 7.19
CA LEU A 107 -11.96 -8.14 8.14
C LEU A 107 -12.01 -8.65 9.59
N SER A 108 -13.08 -9.37 9.94
CA SER A 108 -13.26 -9.99 11.25
C SER A 108 -12.16 -10.99 11.66
N LEU A 109 -11.35 -11.49 10.73
CA LEU A 109 -10.29 -12.47 11.02
C LEU A 109 -9.03 -11.84 11.63
N LEU A 110 -8.80 -10.53 11.51
CA LEU A 110 -7.58 -9.87 12.00
C LEU A 110 -7.45 -9.86 13.53
N SER A 111 -8.57 -9.96 14.22
CA SER A 111 -8.76 -10.45 15.59
C SER A 111 -10.07 -9.83 16.06
N PRO A 112 -10.96 -10.58 16.74
CA PRO A 112 -12.16 -9.99 17.35
C PRO A 112 -11.85 -8.95 18.44
N THR A 113 -10.59 -8.83 18.89
CA THR A 113 -10.15 -7.84 19.88
C THR A 113 -9.31 -6.71 19.31
N MET A 114 -9.05 -6.71 17.99
CA MET A 114 -8.32 -5.62 17.35
C MET A 114 -9.29 -4.46 17.17
N GLU A 115 -9.05 -3.37 17.87
CA GLU A 115 -9.82 -2.15 17.68
C GLU A 115 -9.35 -1.48 16.38
N LEU A 116 -10.32 -1.25 15.49
CA LEU A 116 -10.11 -0.68 14.18
C LEU A 116 -10.98 0.56 14.03
N ASP A 117 -10.39 1.62 13.51
CA ASP A 117 -11.08 2.86 13.19
C ASP A 117 -10.91 3.17 11.70
N PHE A 118 -11.97 3.65 11.07
CA PHE A 118 -11.99 3.93 9.63
C PHE A 118 -11.71 5.41 9.39
N ASP A 119 -10.63 5.69 8.67
CA ASP A 119 -10.33 7.03 8.17
C ASP A 119 -10.94 7.21 6.78
N GLY A 120 -12.00 8.00 6.68
CA GLY A 120 -12.67 8.31 5.42
C GLY A 120 -11.89 9.22 4.47
N GLY A 121 -10.80 9.84 4.92
CA GLY A 121 -9.88 10.59 4.08
C GLY A 121 -8.96 9.68 3.28
N ASP A 122 -8.43 8.63 3.92
CA ASP A 122 -7.57 7.62 3.28
C ASP A 122 -8.35 6.42 2.71
N GLU A 123 -9.62 6.27 3.12
CA GLU A 123 -10.49 5.12 2.83
C GLU A 123 -9.88 3.80 3.36
N MET A 124 -9.33 3.83 4.59
CA MET A 124 -8.63 2.70 5.20
C MET A 124 -8.96 2.56 6.69
N TYR A 125 -8.81 1.34 7.18
CA TYR A 125 -8.85 1.03 8.60
C TYR A 125 -7.45 1.10 9.22
N TYR A 126 -7.37 1.74 10.38
CA TYR A 126 -6.19 1.83 11.22
C TYR A 126 -6.41 1.13 12.55
N ARG A 127 -5.35 0.57 13.11
CA ARG A 127 -5.39 -0.07 14.44
C ARG A 127 -5.32 0.98 15.53
N LEU A 128 -6.09 0.79 16.59
CA LEU A 128 -5.98 1.56 17.82
C LEU A 128 -5.27 0.77 18.92
N ASP A 129 -4.52 1.46 19.77
CA ASP A 129 -4.03 0.91 21.02
C ASP A 129 -5.09 1.00 22.13
N GLY A 130 -4.73 0.56 23.34
CA GLY A 130 -5.65 0.57 24.48
C GLY A 130 -6.03 1.97 25.00
N GLU A 131 -5.40 3.03 24.49
CA GLU A 131 -5.71 4.42 24.79
C GLU A 131 -6.55 5.07 23.67
N GLY A 132 -6.81 4.34 22.58
CA GLY A 132 -7.54 4.84 21.41
C GLY A 132 -6.65 5.59 20.41
N GLU A 133 -5.33 5.46 20.50
CA GLU A 133 -4.39 6.14 19.60
C GLU A 133 -4.01 5.24 18.42
N TYR A 134 -3.79 5.84 17.24
CA TYR A 134 -3.41 5.09 16.06
C TYR A 134 -2.04 4.41 16.21
N ILE A 135 -2.03 3.09 16.01
CA ILE A 135 -0.80 2.30 15.92
C ILE A 135 -0.26 2.40 14.49
N PRO A 136 0.91 3.02 14.27
CA PRO A 136 1.47 3.18 12.93
C PRO A 136 1.95 1.84 12.34
N GLY A 137 2.29 1.88 11.05
CA GLY A 137 3.05 0.82 10.40
C GLY A 137 2.26 0.05 9.35
N ILE A 138 0.95 -0.10 9.54
CA ILE A 138 0.09 -0.78 8.59
C ILE A 138 -1.34 -0.25 8.65
N ALA A 139 -1.94 -0.09 7.48
CA ALA A 139 -3.36 0.19 7.30
C ALA A 139 -4.00 -0.94 6.48
N ILE A 140 -5.29 -1.16 6.70
CA ILE A 140 -6.08 -2.19 6.03
C ILE A 140 -7.02 -1.49 5.07
N VAL A 141 -6.93 -1.84 3.78
CA VAL A 141 -7.84 -1.30 2.76
C VAL A 141 -9.07 -2.19 2.73
N ALA A 142 -10.22 -1.62 3.05
CA ALA A 142 -11.53 -2.27 3.00
C ALA A 142 -12.62 -1.20 2.89
N VAL A 143 -13.81 -1.58 2.45
CA VAL A 143 -14.97 -0.68 2.42
C VAL A 143 -15.40 -0.34 3.85
N GLU A 144 -15.77 0.92 4.08
CA GLU A 144 -16.37 1.36 5.34
C GLU A 144 -17.58 0.50 5.71
N ALA A 145 -17.58 0.00 6.93
CA ALA A 145 -18.56 -0.91 7.46
C ALA A 145 -18.63 -0.78 8.98
N ASP A 146 -19.87 -0.85 9.51
CA ASP A 146 -20.09 -0.98 10.94
C ASP A 146 -19.45 -2.26 11.47
N VAL A 147 -19.08 -2.30 12.76
CA VAL A 147 -18.48 -3.49 13.41
C VAL A 147 -19.30 -4.76 13.17
N SER A 148 -20.64 -4.65 13.17
CA SER A 148 -21.54 -5.78 12.91
C SER A 148 -21.42 -6.39 11.51
N GLN A 149 -20.90 -5.62 10.54
CA GLN A 149 -20.76 -6.00 9.15
C GLN A 149 -19.35 -6.51 8.81
N HIS A 150 -18.37 -6.33 9.70
CA HIS A 150 -16.97 -6.76 9.48
C HIS A 150 -16.83 -8.24 9.13
N ALA A 151 -17.75 -9.09 9.59
CA ALA A 151 -17.80 -10.52 9.26
C ALA A 151 -18.10 -10.82 7.78
N SER A 152 -18.62 -9.83 7.05
CA SER A 152 -18.94 -9.89 5.62
C SER A 152 -18.16 -8.89 4.77
N THR A 153 -17.25 -8.12 5.38
CA THR A 153 -16.44 -7.13 4.69
C THR A 153 -15.08 -7.74 4.33
N PRO A 154 -14.77 -7.94 3.05
CA PRO A 154 -13.46 -8.45 2.65
C PRO A 154 -12.39 -7.37 2.77
N VAL A 155 -11.19 -7.79 3.15
CA VAL A 155 -9.96 -6.99 2.99
C VAL A 155 -9.62 -6.92 1.51
N VAL A 156 -9.57 -5.71 0.95
CA VAL A 156 -9.21 -5.51 -0.47
C VAL A 156 -7.71 -5.26 -0.67
N GLY A 157 -7.00 -4.88 0.38
CA GLY A 157 -5.57 -4.65 0.34
C GLY A 157 -4.98 -4.27 1.70
N TYR A 158 -3.67 -4.05 1.72
CA TYR A 158 -2.95 -3.50 2.86
C TYR A 158 -1.99 -2.40 2.39
N CYS A 159 -1.71 -1.45 3.27
CA CYS A 159 -0.66 -0.46 3.10
C CYS A 159 0.33 -0.59 4.25
N VAL A 160 1.57 -1.00 3.98
CA VAL A 160 2.68 -0.88 4.94
C VAL A 160 3.31 0.50 4.75
N HIS A 161 3.46 1.27 5.82
CA HIS A 161 3.93 2.65 5.77
C HIS A 161 4.70 3.06 7.02
N ASP A 162 5.52 4.11 6.93
CA ASP A 162 6.10 4.77 8.10
C ASP A 162 5.76 6.27 8.08
N TRP A 163 4.96 6.71 9.06
CA TRP A 163 4.50 8.08 9.10
C TRP A 163 5.59 9.13 9.33
N THR A 164 6.72 8.72 9.91
CA THR A 164 7.83 9.64 10.20
C THR A 164 8.54 10.10 8.93
N ILE A 165 8.46 9.32 7.85
CA ILE A 165 9.03 9.66 6.54
C ILE A 165 8.24 10.78 5.86
N PHE A 166 6.93 10.93 6.13
CA PHE A 166 6.17 12.07 5.58
C PHE A 166 6.55 13.39 6.27
N ARG A 167 7.03 13.34 7.52
CA ARG A 167 7.33 14.53 8.34
C ARG A 167 8.71 15.13 8.08
N THR A 168 9.57 14.47 7.30
CA THR A 168 10.96 14.91 7.06
C THR A 168 11.10 15.92 5.92
N GLN A 169 9.99 16.44 5.38
CA GLN A 169 10.01 17.56 4.43
C GLN A 169 9.90 18.89 5.20
N THR A 170 11.01 19.36 5.77
CA THR A 170 11.21 20.76 6.20
C THR A 170 12.39 21.36 5.46
#